data_AF-J9E2T0-F1
#
_entry.id   AF-J9E2T0-F1
#
_cell.length_a   1.000
_cell.length_b   1.000
_cell.length_c   1.000
_cell.angle_alpha   90.00
_cell.angle_beta   90.00
_cell.angle_gamma   90.00
#
_symmetry.space_group_name_H-M   'P 1'
#
loop_
_entity.id
_entity.type
_entity.pdbx_description
1 polymer ?
#
loop_
_entity_poly.entity_id
_entity_poly.type
_entity_poly.pdbx_seq_one_letter_code
_entity_poly.pdbx_strand_id
1 'polypeptide(L)'
;MAHASTFVLTVTSVILTLLTVGNAFFQKKQFYPSVVYITKSSPSMAVMYVQGLVIAYMIFQVIRKLFFGELRAAEYEHLSERTWHAIMETCLAFTVFRDDFSPRFVMQFVFLLFIKLFHWLSEDRVDFMERSPIITVLFHCRMISLLAFLSALDSYFISHAYFTTLIRGASVQIVFGFEYAVLMTVVLHVTIKYILHMHDLRNVHPWENKAVYLLYSELLI
;
A
#
# COMPACT_ATOMS: atom_id res chain seq x y z
N MET A 1 9.70 13.54 17.89
CA MET A 1 10.99 13.16 17.28
C MET A 1 10.84 12.57 15.88
N ALA A 2 9.88 11.66 15.63
CA ALA A 2 9.68 11.05 14.30
C ALA A 2 9.42 12.05 13.14
N HIS A 3 8.60 13.09 13.35
CA HIS A 3 8.33 14.11 12.33
C HIS A 3 9.54 14.95 11.93
N ALA A 4 10.48 15.19 12.86
CA ALA A 4 11.71 15.90 12.56
C ALA A 4 12.64 15.03 11.71
N SER A 5 12.70 13.73 12.00
CA SER A 5 13.49 12.77 11.22
C SER A 5 12.98 12.63 9.79
N THR A 6 11.66 12.53 9.58
CA THR A 6 11.09 12.44 8.22
C THR A 6 11.29 13.72 7.41
N PHE A 7 11.16 14.89 8.04
CA PHE A 7 11.44 16.17 7.39
C PHE A 7 12.90 16.32 6.98
N VAL A 8 13.85 15.94 7.86
CA VAL A 8 15.28 15.96 7.52
C VAL A 8 15.58 15.02 6.36
N LEU A 9 14.99 13.82 6.35
CA LEU A 9 15.19 12.84 5.29
C LEU A 9 14.67 13.35 3.94
N THR A 10 13.48 13.96 3.90
CA THR A 10 12.90 14.49 2.65
C THR A 10 13.68 15.67 2.11
N VAL A 11 14.11 16.60 2.97
CA VAL A 11 14.92 17.75 2.54
C VAL A 11 16.28 17.28 2.01
N THR A 12 16.92 16.35 2.72
CA THR A 12 18.23 15.80 2.31
C THR A 12 18.13 15.09 0.96
N SER A 13 17.09 14.28 0.74
CA SER A 13 16.91 13.56 -0.53
C SER A 13 16.65 14.51 -1.71
N VAL A 14 15.87 15.57 -1.49
CA VAL A 14 15.61 16.60 -2.50
C VAL A 14 16.88 17.36 -2.86
N ILE A 15 17.66 17.79 -1.87
CA ILE A 15 18.94 18.47 -2.12
C ILE A 15 19.88 17.56 -2.91
N LEU A 16 20.02 16.29 -2.49
CA LEU A 16 20.88 15.33 -3.16
C LEU A 16 20.45 15.10 -4.61
N THR A 17 19.14 15.02 -4.87
CA THR A 17 18.60 14.87 -6.23
C THR A 17 18.86 16.11 -7.09
N LEU A 18 18.69 17.31 -6.53
CA LEU A 18 18.98 18.55 -7.26
C LEU A 18 20.47 18.65 -7.62
N LEU A 19 21.36 18.25 -6.71
CA LEU A 19 22.80 18.24 -6.96
C LEU A 19 23.19 17.22 -8.03
N THR A 20 22.64 15.99 -8.00
CA THR A 20 22.95 14.97 -9.01
C THR A 20 22.42 15.35 -10.39
N VAL A 21 21.18 15.82 -10.47
CA VAL A 21 20.57 16.29 -11.72
C VAL A 21 21.33 17.52 -12.23
N GLY A 22 21.58 18.51 -11.37
CA GLY A 22 22.33 19.72 -11.73
C GLY A 22 23.72 19.38 -12.28
N ASN A 23 24.49 18.54 -11.59
CA ASN A 23 25.81 18.10 -12.03
C ASN A 23 25.76 17.40 -13.41
N ALA A 24 24.77 16.53 -13.65
CA ALA A 24 24.59 15.88 -14.95
C ALA A 24 24.35 16.89 -16.07
N PHE A 25 23.49 17.88 -15.84
CA PHE A 25 23.22 18.96 -16.79
C PHE A 25 24.44 19.86 -17.02
N PHE A 26 25.21 20.18 -15.98
CA PHE A 26 26.45 20.95 -16.13
C PHE A 26 27.49 20.24 -16.99
N GLN A 27 27.66 18.91 -16.80
CA GLN A 27 28.63 18.13 -17.56
C GLN A 27 28.19 17.91 -19.02
N LYS A 28 26.91 17.62 -19.24
CA LYS A 28 26.43 17.17 -20.54
C LYS A 28 25.81 18.28 -21.40
N LYS A 29 25.43 19.42 -20.79
CA LYS A 29 24.87 20.64 -21.44
C LYS A 29 23.63 20.44 -22.33
N GLN A 30 23.17 19.20 -22.50
CA GLN A 30 22.06 18.80 -23.33
C GLN A 30 21.16 17.85 -22.55
N PHE A 31 19.85 17.94 -22.75
CA PHE A 31 18.86 17.16 -22.01
C PHE A 31 19.06 15.65 -22.17
N TYR A 32 19.07 15.15 -23.42
CA TYR A 32 19.13 13.71 -23.68
C TYR A 32 20.40 13.04 -23.11
N PRO A 33 21.62 13.55 -23.35
CA PRO A 33 22.83 12.95 -22.75
C PRO A 33 22.89 13.05 -21.22
N SER A 34 22.24 14.06 -20.61
CA SER A 34 22.13 14.18 -19.15
C SER A 34 21.26 13.06 -18.56
N VAL A 35 20.10 12.79 -19.19
CA VAL A 35 19.21 11.69 -18.78
C VAL A 35 19.90 10.33 -18.96
N VAL A 36 20.60 10.13 -20.08
CA VAL A 36 21.39 8.92 -20.30
C VAL A 36 22.50 8.77 -19.24
N TYR A 37 23.18 9.86 -18.87
CA TYR A 37 24.18 9.82 -17.81
C TYR A 37 23.58 9.40 -16.45
N ILE A 38 22.45 10.00 -16.06
CA ILE A 38 21.77 9.67 -14.79
C ILE A 38 21.31 8.21 -14.78
N THR A 39 20.82 7.70 -15.91
CA THR A 39 20.31 6.32 -16.06
C THR A 39 21.39 5.27 -16.34
N LYS A 40 22.65 5.67 -16.54
CA LYS A 40 23.78 4.74 -16.73
C LYS A 40 24.78 4.78 -15.58
N SER A 41 24.85 5.89 -14.84
CA SER A 41 25.69 6.04 -13.66
C SER A 41 25.05 5.39 -12.44
N SER A 42 25.64 4.31 -11.91
CA SER A 42 25.18 3.62 -10.70
C SER A 42 24.89 4.56 -9.51
N PRO A 43 25.77 5.52 -9.13
CA PRO A 43 25.47 6.41 -8.01
C PRO A 43 24.34 7.40 -8.31
N SER A 44 24.25 7.93 -9.54
CA SER A 44 23.16 8.84 -9.91
C SER A 44 21.82 8.12 -9.92
N MET A 45 21.79 6.89 -10.43
CA MET A 45 20.61 6.04 -10.43
C MET A 45 20.16 5.69 -9.01
N ALA A 46 21.10 5.39 -8.10
CA ALA A 46 20.78 5.12 -6.69
C ALA A 46 20.08 6.30 -6.01
N VAL A 47 20.56 7.54 -6.25
CA VAL A 47 19.91 8.75 -5.73
C VAL A 47 18.49 8.89 -6.26
N MET A 48 18.28 8.61 -7.56
CA MET A 48 16.94 8.64 -8.15
C MET A 48 15.99 7.59 -7.54
N TYR A 49 16.48 6.39 -7.23
CA TYR A 49 15.68 5.36 -6.55
C TYR A 49 15.30 5.76 -5.13
N VAL A 50 16.24 6.30 -4.35
CA VAL A 50 15.97 6.81 -3.00
C VAL A 50 14.91 7.92 -3.06
N GLN A 51 15.06 8.87 -4.00
CA GLN A 51 14.07 9.93 -4.17
C GLN A 51 12.69 9.39 -4.55
N GLY A 52 12.62 8.37 -5.40
CA GLY A 52 11.37 7.67 -5.73
C GLY A 52 10.69 7.08 -4.49
N LEU A 53 11.43 6.41 -3.62
CA LEU A 53 10.90 5.86 -2.36
C LEU A 53 10.43 6.95 -1.40
N VAL A 54 11.15 8.07 -1.30
CA VAL A 54 10.72 9.21 -0.47
C VAL A 54 9.41 9.80 -0.98
N ILE A 55 9.26 9.98 -2.30
CA ILE A 55 8.01 10.46 -2.89
C ILE A 55 6.88 9.48 -2.62
N ALA A 56 7.11 8.18 -2.80
CA ALA A 56 6.11 7.15 -2.50
C ALA A 56 5.67 7.20 -1.03
N TYR A 57 6.62 7.34 -0.09
CA TYR A 57 6.31 7.52 1.33
C TYR A 57 5.51 8.80 1.61
N MET A 58 5.82 9.92 0.93
CA MET A 58 5.04 11.15 1.10
C MET A 58 3.60 10.99 0.59
N ILE A 59 3.41 10.31 -0.54
CA ILE A 59 2.09 9.96 -1.06
C ILE A 59 1.34 9.06 -0.06
N PHE A 60 2.02 8.07 0.54
CA PHE A 60 1.47 7.24 1.61
C PHE A 60 0.91 8.11 2.73
N GLN A 61 1.72 9.05 3.23
CA GLN A 61 1.33 9.92 4.34
C GLN A 61 0.12 10.80 4.02
N VAL A 62 0.03 11.31 2.79
CA VAL A 62 -1.11 12.12 2.33
C VAL A 62 -2.39 11.29 2.27
N ILE A 63 -2.35 10.14 1.61
CA ILE A 63 -3.51 9.24 1.47
C ILE A 63 -3.95 8.72 2.85
N ARG A 64 -2.99 8.30 3.68
CA ARG A 64 -3.22 7.90 5.08
C ARG A 64 -3.94 9.00 5.86
N LYS A 65 -3.45 10.25 5.79
CA LYS A 65 -4.09 11.37 6.50
C LYS A 65 -5.48 11.69 5.96
N LEU A 66 -5.70 11.54 4.65
CA LEU A 66 -6.99 11.78 4.00
C LEU A 66 -8.08 10.80 4.49
N PHE A 67 -7.78 9.50 4.48
CA PHE A 67 -8.75 8.45 4.83
C PHE A 67 -8.81 8.13 6.33
N PHE A 68 -7.67 8.18 7.04
CA PHE A 68 -7.59 7.71 8.44
C PHE A 68 -7.39 8.84 9.45
N GLY A 69 -6.96 10.03 9.01
CA GLY A 69 -6.61 11.10 9.93
C GLY A 69 -5.39 10.74 10.79
N GLU A 70 -5.54 10.82 12.11
CA GLU A 70 -4.49 10.42 13.05
C GLU A 70 -4.54 8.93 13.34
N LEU A 71 -3.41 8.25 13.18
CA LEU A 71 -3.28 6.85 13.52
C LEU A 71 -3.07 6.67 15.02
N ARG A 72 -3.71 5.64 15.55
CA ARG A 72 -3.56 5.21 16.94
C ARG A 72 -2.26 4.43 17.09
N ALA A 73 -1.71 4.40 18.32
CA ALA A 73 -0.48 3.68 18.61
C ALA A 73 -0.58 2.19 18.23
N ALA A 74 -1.70 1.54 18.56
CA ALA A 74 -1.94 0.14 18.22
C ALA A 74 -1.94 -0.13 16.70
N GLU A 75 -2.52 0.77 15.91
CA GLU A 75 -2.52 0.64 14.44
C GLU A 75 -1.10 0.80 13.88
N TYR A 76 -0.31 1.71 14.45
CA TYR A 76 1.07 1.89 14.03
C TYR A 76 1.93 0.66 14.35
N GLU A 77 1.74 0.07 15.53
CA GLU A 77 2.45 -1.12 15.98
C GLU A 77 2.10 -2.33 15.12
N HIS A 78 0.81 -2.64 14.96
CA HIS A 78 0.34 -3.71 14.07
C HIS A 78 0.84 -3.52 12.63
N LEU A 79 0.75 -2.28 12.10
CA LEU A 79 1.22 -1.99 10.75
C LEU A 79 2.73 -2.22 10.64
N SER A 80 3.52 -1.78 11.61
CA SER A 80 4.98 -1.96 11.62
C SER A 80 5.36 -3.44 11.62
N GLU A 81 4.76 -4.24 12.50
CA GLU A 81 5.01 -5.68 12.59
C GLU A 81 4.66 -6.39 11.29
N ARG A 82 3.41 -6.23 10.80
CA ARG A 82 2.95 -6.84 9.55
C ARG A 82 3.81 -6.42 8.36
N THR A 83 4.24 -5.15 8.30
CA THR A 83 5.11 -4.64 7.22
C THR A 83 6.46 -5.35 7.23
N TRP A 84 7.11 -5.48 8.40
CA TRP A 84 8.39 -6.15 8.49
C TRP A 84 8.27 -7.62 8.07
N HIS A 85 7.23 -8.31 8.53
CA HIS A 85 6.95 -9.68 8.12
C HIS A 85 6.73 -9.82 6.61
N ALA A 86 5.88 -8.99 6.01
CA ALA A 86 5.63 -9.07 4.56
C ALA A 86 6.86 -8.73 3.72
N ILE A 87 7.70 -7.79 4.15
CA ILE A 87 8.98 -7.52 3.48
C ILE A 87 9.86 -8.77 3.51
N MET A 88 9.97 -9.44 4.67
CA MET A 88 10.78 -10.64 4.80
C MET A 88 10.26 -11.81 3.96
N GLU A 89 8.96 -12.08 3.96
CA GLU A 89 8.34 -13.10 3.12
C GLU A 89 8.58 -12.83 1.64
N THR A 90 8.46 -11.57 1.23
CA THR A 90 8.66 -11.21 -0.16
C THR A 90 10.13 -11.28 -0.55
N CYS A 91 11.05 -10.87 0.32
CA CYS A 91 12.49 -11.07 0.12
C CYS A 91 12.84 -12.56 -0.04
N LEU A 92 12.19 -13.45 0.71
CA LEU A 92 12.34 -14.89 0.54
C LEU A 92 11.79 -15.35 -0.81
N ALA A 93 10.59 -14.92 -1.19
CA ALA A 93 10.01 -15.22 -2.50
C ALA A 93 10.89 -14.71 -3.66
N PHE A 94 11.59 -13.58 -3.48
CA PHE A 94 12.51 -13.03 -4.49
C PHE A 94 13.70 -13.95 -4.77
N THR A 95 14.11 -14.78 -3.81
CA THR A 95 15.18 -15.77 -4.06
C THR A 95 14.74 -16.83 -5.07
N VAL A 96 13.44 -17.12 -5.15
CA VAL A 96 12.84 -18.04 -6.13
C VAL A 96 12.74 -17.38 -7.51
N PHE A 97 12.43 -16.07 -7.56
CA PHE A 97 12.29 -15.29 -8.80
C PHE A 97 13.54 -14.46 -9.14
N ARG A 98 14.73 -14.94 -8.78
CA ARG A 98 15.99 -14.19 -8.93
C ARG A 98 16.23 -13.70 -10.36
N ASP A 99 15.87 -14.52 -11.35
CA ASP A 99 16.12 -14.22 -12.76
C ASP A 99 15.19 -13.13 -13.34
N ASP A 100 14.08 -12.83 -12.65
CA ASP A 100 13.13 -11.77 -13.02
C ASP A 100 13.35 -10.44 -12.26
N PHE A 101 14.44 -10.35 -11.48
CA PHE A 101 14.74 -9.16 -10.69
C PHE A 101 15.04 -7.95 -11.60
N SER A 102 14.06 -7.05 -11.70
CA SER A 102 14.13 -5.84 -12.52
C SER A 102 13.62 -4.62 -11.75
N PRO A 103 14.01 -3.38 -12.11
CA PRO A 103 13.46 -2.18 -11.49
C PRO A 103 11.93 -2.11 -11.59
N ARG A 104 11.34 -2.65 -12.66
CA ARG A 104 9.88 -2.73 -12.85
C ARG A 104 9.24 -3.64 -11.80
N PHE A 105 9.85 -4.78 -11.53
CA PHE A 105 9.41 -5.72 -10.51
C PHE A 105 9.42 -5.07 -9.12
N VAL A 106 10.50 -4.38 -8.76
CA VAL A 106 10.60 -3.65 -7.47
C VAL A 106 9.51 -2.59 -7.36
N MET A 107 9.22 -1.84 -8.43
CA MET A 107 8.14 -0.86 -8.43
C MET A 107 6.76 -1.49 -8.21
N GLN A 108 6.47 -2.62 -8.86
CA GLN A 108 5.23 -3.36 -8.64
C GLN A 108 5.12 -3.90 -7.22
N PHE A 109 6.22 -4.38 -6.66
CA PHE A 109 6.27 -4.84 -5.27
C PHE A 109 6.03 -3.70 -4.27
N VAL A 110 6.74 -2.58 -4.39
CA VAL A 110 6.54 -1.42 -3.51
C VAL A 110 5.09 -0.94 -3.57
N PHE A 111 4.49 -0.96 -4.77
CA PHE A 111 3.10 -0.58 -4.96
C PHE A 111 2.11 -1.60 -4.36
N LEU A 112 2.36 -2.91 -4.51
CA LEU A 112 1.57 -3.96 -3.84
C LEU A 112 1.63 -3.78 -2.31
N LEU A 113 2.84 -3.62 -1.77
CA LEU A 113 3.03 -3.42 -0.33
C LEU A 113 2.25 -2.20 0.14
N PHE A 114 2.32 -1.09 -0.60
CA PHE A 114 1.57 0.13 -0.32
C PHE A 114 0.06 -0.11 -0.20
N ILE A 115 -0.54 -0.85 -1.15
CA ILE A 115 -1.97 -1.21 -1.08
C ILE A 115 -2.25 -2.14 0.11
N LYS A 116 -1.38 -3.12 0.38
CA LYS A 116 -1.48 -4.06 1.49
C LYS A 116 -1.50 -3.33 2.85
N LEU A 117 -0.71 -2.25 3.01
CA LEU A 117 -0.75 -1.39 4.19
C LEU A 117 -2.14 -0.77 4.43
N PHE A 118 -2.81 -0.31 3.37
CA PHE A 118 -4.14 0.28 3.48
C PHE A 118 -5.22 -0.75 3.80
N HIS A 119 -5.08 -1.98 3.32
CA HIS A 119 -5.96 -3.09 3.70
C HIS A 119 -5.87 -3.39 5.19
N TRP A 120 -4.66 -3.59 5.72
CA TRP A 120 -4.47 -3.84 7.15
C TRP A 120 -4.99 -2.69 8.01
N LEU A 121 -4.74 -1.45 7.58
CA LEU A 121 -5.23 -0.30 8.32
C LEU A 121 -6.76 -0.17 8.26
N SER A 122 -7.40 -0.56 7.14
CA SER A 122 -8.85 -0.58 7.01
C SER A 122 -9.47 -1.63 7.95
N GLU A 123 -8.85 -2.80 8.06
CA GLU A 123 -9.24 -3.86 8.97
C GLU A 123 -9.17 -3.40 10.44
N ASP A 124 -8.03 -2.86 10.88
CA ASP A 124 -7.84 -2.34 12.25
C ASP A 124 -8.86 -1.24 12.61
N ARG A 125 -9.29 -0.44 11.62
CA ARG A 125 -10.32 0.60 11.81
C ARG A 125 -11.72 0.05 11.92
N VAL A 126 -12.06 -0.94 11.10
CA VAL A 126 -13.37 -1.60 11.18
C VAL A 126 -13.48 -2.39 12.50
N ASP A 127 -12.43 -3.10 12.90
CA ASP A 127 -12.41 -3.83 14.18
C ASP A 127 -12.50 -2.88 15.38
N PHE A 128 -11.94 -1.67 15.27
CA PHE A 128 -12.12 -0.65 16.30
C PHE A 128 -13.52 -0.05 16.36
N MET A 129 -14.24 -0.02 15.24
CA MET A 129 -15.59 0.52 15.18
C MET A 129 -16.52 -0.21 16.18
N GLU A 130 -16.29 -1.50 16.42
CA GLU A 130 -17.02 -2.28 17.43
C GLU A 130 -16.85 -1.76 18.86
N ARG A 131 -15.66 -1.24 19.18
CA ARG A 131 -15.31 -0.80 20.54
C ARG A 131 -15.55 0.69 20.76
N SER A 132 -15.91 1.43 19.70
CA SER A 132 -16.05 2.89 19.75
C SER A 132 -17.51 3.30 20.03
N PRO A 133 -17.80 4.02 21.12
CA PRO A 133 -19.17 4.42 21.47
C PRO A 133 -19.72 5.57 20.62
N ILE A 134 -18.89 6.27 19.83
CA ILE A 134 -19.30 7.43 19.03
C ILE A 134 -18.68 7.33 17.64
N ILE A 135 -19.52 7.23 16.61
CA ILE A 135 -19.08 7.16 15.22
C ILE A 135 -19.72 8.32 14.44
N THR A 136 -18.89 9.07 13.72
CA THR A 136 -19.32 10.26 12.99
C THR A 136 -19.66 9.94 11.54
N VAL A 137 -20.49 10.76 10.90
CA VAL A 137 -20.79 10.62 9.46
C VAL A 137 -19.52 10.72 8.60
N LEU A 138 -18.57 11.59 8.99
CA LEU A 138 -17.28 11.73 8.31
C LEU A 138 -16.48 10.42 8.32
N PHE A 139 -16.53 9.67 9.43
CA PHE A 139 -15.90 8.35 9.52
C PHE A 139 -16.52 7.39 8.50
N HIS A 140 -17.86 7.34 8.41
CA HIS A 140 -18.52 6.48 7.42
C HIS A 140 -18.17 6.85 5.99
N CYS A 141 -18.19 8.14 5.64
CA CYS A 141 -17.78 8.60 4.31
C CYS A 141 -16.34 8.19 3.99
N ARG A 142 -15.40 8.35 4.93
CA ARG A 142 -14.00 7.95 4.76
C ARG A 142 -13.85 6.44 4.59
N MET A 143 -14.50 5.63 5.42
CA MET A 143 -14.39 4.18 5.34
C MET A 143 -15.03 3.61 4.07
N ILE A 144 -16.22 4.07 3.69
CA ILE A 144 -16.89 3.59 2.46
C ILE A 144 -16.09 4.00 1.22
N SER A 145 -15.61 5.25 1.16
CA SER A 145 -14.79 5.70 0.02
C SER A 145 -13.46 4.97 -0.05
N LEU A 146 -12.83 4.66 1.09
CA LEU A 146 -11.62 3.85 1.15
C LEU A 146 -11.85 2.42 0.65
N LEU A 147 -12.86 1.72 1.18
CA LEU A 147 -13.15 0.33 0.79
C LEU A 147 -13.50 0.24 -0.71
N ALA A 148 -14.30 1.17 -1.22
CA ALA A 148 -14.62 1.24 -2.65
C ALA A 148 -13.36 1.51 -3.50
N PHE A 149 -12.46 2.40 -3.04
CA PHE A 149 -11.20 2.68 -3.72
C PHE A 149 -10.27 1.47 -3.75
N LEU A 150 -10.12 0.76 -2.63
CA LEU A 150 -9.30 -0.45 -2.55
C LEU A 150 -9.85 -1.57 -3.45
N SER A 151 -11.15 -1.87 -3.39
CA SER A 151 -11.76 -2.85 -4.29
C SER A 151 -11.62 -2.47 -5.78
N ALA A 152 -11.71 -1.19 -6.12
CA ALA A 152 -11.50 -0.74 -7.50
C ALA A 152 -10.05 -0.95 -7.96
N LEU A 153 -9.06 -0.63 -7.09
CA LEU A 153 -7.65 -0.87 -7.38
C LEU A 153 -7.36 -2.36 -7.55
N ASP A 154 -7.77 -3.20 -6.60
CA ASP A 154 -7.50 -4.64 -6.66
C ASP A 154 -8.12 -5.26 -7.91
N SER A 155 -9.37 -4.90 -8.23
CA SER A 155 -10.04 -5.35 -9.46
C SER A 155 -9.25 -4.95 -10.72
N TYR A 156 -8.75 -3.72 -10.77
CA TYR A 156 -7.94 -3.23 -11.87
C TYR A 156 -6.63 -4.01 -11.99
N PHE A 157 -5.91 -4.25 -10.89
CA PHE A 157 -4.64 -4.95 -10.93
C PHE A 157 -4.77 -6.44 -11.22
N ILE A 158 -5.83 -7.10 -10.74
CA ILE A 158 -6.18 -8.48 -11.11
C ILE A 158 -6.43 -8.54 -12.63
N SER A 159 -7.25 -7.62 -13.16
CA SER A 159 -7.53 -7.54 -14.59
C SER A 159 -6.26 -7.29 -15.41
N HIS A 160 -5.41 -6.36 -14.97
CA HIS A 160 -4.14 -6.06 -15.62
C HIS A 160 -3.20 -7.27 -15.63
N ALA A 161 -3.08 -7.98 -14.51
CA ALA A 161 -2.29 -9.21 -14.41
C ALA A 161 -2.84 -10.27 -15.36
N TYR A 162 -4.16 -10.50 -15.36
CA TYR A 162 -4.83 -11.45 -16.25
C TYR A 162 -4.53 -11.17 -17.73
N PHE A 163 -4.77 -9.94 -18.20
CA PHE A 163 -4.54 -9.58 -19.60
C PHE A 163 -3.05 -9.64 -19.97
N THR A 164 -2.17 -9.23 -19.06
CA THR A 164 -0.72 -9.29 -19.30
C THR A 164 -0.24 -10.73 -19.43
N THR A 165 -0.74 -11.64 -18.60
CA THR A 165 -0.44 -13.08 -18.69
C THR A 165 -0.99 -13.68 -19.98
N LEU A 166 -2.18 -13.26 -20.43
CA LEU A 166 -2.80 -13.77 -21.65
C LEU A 166 -1.99 -13.39 -22.91
N ILE A 167 -1.45 -12.16 -22.94
CA ILE A 167 -0.69 -11.64 -24.09
C ILE A 167 0.78 -12.09 -24.06
N ARG A 168 1.42 -12.09 -22.88
CA ARG A 168 2.88 -12.30 -22.74
C ARG A 168 3.27 -13.66 -22.20
N GLY A 169 2.30 -14.50 -21.83
CA GLY A 169 2.52 -15.80 -21.21
C GLY A 169 2.72 -15.73 -19.69
N ALA A 170 2.96 -16.91 -19.11
CA ALA A 170 3.19 -17.04 -17.67
C ALA A 170 4.47 -16.30 -17.24
N SER A 171 4.33 -15.46 -16.23
CA SER A 171 5.42 -14.65 -15.66
C SER A 171 5.07 -14.30 -14.22
N VAL A 172 5.97 -13.56 -13.56
CA VAL A 172 5.78 -13.04 -12.19
C VAL A 172 4.50 -12.21 -12.01
N GLN A 173 3.89 -11.73 -13.10
CA GLN A 173 2.56 -11.09 -13.04
C GLN A 173 1.48 -11.98 -12.44
N ILE A 174 1.58 -13.31 -12.59
CA ILE A 174 0.62 -14.24 -11.99
C ILE A 174 0.70 -14.17 -10.46
N VAL A 175 1.91 -14.10 -9.90
CA VAL A 175 2.12 -14.02 -8.45
C VAL A 175 1.53 -12.72 -7.90
N PHE A 176 1.79 -11.59 -8.58
CA PHE A 176 1.15 -10.33 -8.21
C PHE A 176 -0.37 -10.37 -8.36
N GLY A 177 -0.90 -10.93 -9.45
CA GLY A 177 -2.33 -11.07 -9.67
C GLY A 177 -3.00 -11.90 -8.56
N PHE A 178 -2.33 -12.96 -8.10
CA PHE A 178 -2.76 -13.77 -6.96
C PHE A 178 -2.76 -12.96 -5.65
N GLU A 179 -1.68 -12.22 -5.35
CA GLU A 179 -1.66 -11.35 -4.16
C GLU A 179 -2.77 -10.28 -4.20
N TYR A 180 -3.04 -9.67 -5.36
CA TYR A 180 -4.16 -8.73 -5.49
C TYR A 180 -5.53 -9.42 -5.34
N ALA A 181 -5.66 -10.68 -5.76
CA ALA A 181 -6.87 -11.47 -5.52
C ALA A 181 -7.06 -11.78 -4.03
N VAL A 182 -5.98 -12.05 -3.29
CA VAL A 182 -6.03 -12.18 -1.82
C VAL A 182 -6.39 -10.85 -1.16
N LEU A 183 -5.90 -9.71 -1.66
CA LEU A 183 -6.31 -8.40 -1.14
C LEU A 183 -7.80 -8.13 -1.42
N MET A 184 -8.30 -8.54 -2.59
CA MET A 184 -9.73 -8.47 -2.91
C MET A 184 -10.59 -9.25 -1.91
N THR A 185 -10.18 -10.46 -1.53
CA THR A 185 -10.93 -11.26 -0.54
C THR A 185 -10.90 -10.60 0.84
N VAL A 186 -9.75 -10.03 1.24
CA VAL A 186 -9.61 -9.25 2.48
C VAL A 186 -10.53 -8.03 2.50
N VAL A 187 -10.58 -7.21 1.44
CA VAL A 187 -11.45 -6.02 1.42
C VAL A 187 -12.94 -6.40 1.41
N LEU A 188 -13.30 -7.51 0.76
CA LEU A 188 -14.66 -8.06 0.83
C LEU A 188 -15.02 -8.48 2.26
N HIS A 189 -14.11 -9.18 2.95
CA HIS A 189 -14.31 -9.57 4.35
C HIS A 189 -14.47 -8.35 5.26
N VAL A 190 -13.59 -7.34 5.13
CA VAL A 190 -13.69 -6.08 5.89
C VAL A 190 -14.99 -5.33 5.58
N THR A 191 -15.45 -5.36 4.33
CA THR A 191 -16.74 -4.76 3.93
C THR A 191 -17.92 -5.47 4.59
N ILE A 192 -17.89 -6.81 4.67
CA ILE A 192 -18.91 -7.59 5.40
C ILE A 192 -18.89 -7.22 6.89
N LYS A 193 -17.72 -7.24 7.54
CA LYS A 193 -17.59 -6.80 8.95
C LYS A 193 -18.20 -5.41 9.14
N TYR A 194 -17.85 -4.46 8.27
CA TYR A 194 -18.35 -3.09 8.33
C TYR A 194 -19.88 -3.02 8.27
N ILE A 195 -20.50 -3.75 7.34
CA ILE A 195 -21.96 -3.81 7.19
C ILE A 195 -22.61 -4.43 8.43
N LEU A 196 -22.05 -5.52 8.97
CA LEU A 196 -22.58 -6.19 10.16
C LEU A 196 -22.49 -5.29 11.40
N HIS A 197 -21.38 -4.60 11.61
CA HIS A 197 -21.24 -3.63 12.69
C HIS A 197 -22.20 -2.43 12.53
N MET A 198 -22.38 -1.95 11.30
CA MET A 198 -23.36 -0.89 11.00
C MET A 198 -24.80 -1.31 11.29
N HIS A 199 -25.12 -2.58 11.04
CA HIS A 199 -26.42 -3.15 11.39
C HIS A 199 -26.61 -3.25 12.90
N ASP A 200 -25.60 -3.77 13.62
CA ASP A 200 -25.58 -3.89 15.08
C ASP A 200 -25.75 -2.53 15.78
N LEU A 201 -25.05 -1.50 15.31
CA LEU A 201 -25.15 -0.13 15.84
C LEU A 201 -26.52 0.53 15.71
N ARG A 202 -27.37 0.04 14.79
CA ARG A 202 -28.75 0.53 14.64
C ARG A 202 -29.74 -0.16 15.59
N ASN A 203 -29.36 -1.31 16.14
CA ASN A 203 -30.20 -2.08 17.04
C ASN A 203 -30.02 -1.57 18.48
N VAL A 204 -31.12 -1.46 19.22
CA VAL A 204 -31.11 -1.01 20.63
C VAL A 204 -30.49 -2.08 21.55
N HIS A 205 -30.63 -3.36 21.16
CA HIS A 205 -30.06 -4.50 21.86
C HIS A 205 -28.89 -5.09 21.06
N PRO A 206 -27.81 -5.54 21.73
CA PRO A 206 -26.70 -6.21 21.07
C PRO A 206 -27.18 -7.41 20.24
N TRP A 207 -26.65 -7.55 19.03
CA TRP A 207 -27.06 -8.63 18.14
C TRP A 207 -26.39 -9.96 18.52
N GLU A 208 -27.15 -10.86 19.17
CA GLU A 208 -26.65 -12.14 19.69
C GLU A 208 -25.99 -13.04 18.62
N ASN A 209 -26.53 -13.06 17.39
CA ASN A 209 -26.03 -13.92 16.31
C ASN A 209 -24.88 -13.31 15.50
N LYS A 210 -24.44 -12.09 15.81
CA LYS A 210 -23.39 -11.38 15.06
C LYS A 210 -22.09 -12.17 14.96
N ALA A 211 -21.65 -12.77 16.08
CA ALA A 211 -20.43 -13.57 16.12
C ALA A 211 -20.49 -14.79 15.18
N VAL A 212 -21.67 -15.39 15.03
CA VAL A 212 -21.89 -16.52 14.13
C VAL A 212 -21.79 -16.09 12.67
N TYR A 213 -22.36 -14.94 12.30
CA TYR A 213 -22.24 -14.41 10.93
C TYR A 213 -20.81 -14.00 10.59
N LEU A 214 -20.07 -13.42 11.55
CA LEU A 214 -18.65 -13.10 11.38
C LEU A 214 -17.85 -14.38 11.12
N LEU A 215 -18.08 -15.43 11.92
CA LEU A 215 -17.44 -16.72 11.73
C LEU A 215 -17.75 -17.32 10.35
N TYR A 216 -19.01 -17.28 9.91
CA TYR A 216 -19.37 -17.77 8.58
C TYR A 216 -18.71 -16.96 7.46
N SER A 217 -18.57 -15.66 7.63
CA SER A 217 -17.89 -14.80 6.66
C SER A 217 -16.37 -15.02 6.61
N GLU A 218 -15.76 -15.45 7.72
CA GLU A 218 -14.34 -15.84 7.77
C GLU A 218 -14.11 -17.22 7.16
N LEU A 219 -15.06 -18.15 7.32
CA LEU A 219 -14.96 -19.50 6.73
C LEU A 219 -15.20 -19.52 5.21
N LEU A 220 -16.02 -18.61 4.68
CA LEU A 220 -16.38 -18.57 3.26
C LEU A 220 -15.30 -17.92 2.38
N ILE A 221 -14.45 -17.08 2.97
CA ILE A 221 -13.47 -16.24 2.27
C ILE A 221 -12.09 -16.85 2.43
#